data_AF-A0A5D2A8U1-F1
#
_entry.id   AF-A0A5D2A8U1-F1
#
_cell.length_a   1.000
_cell.length_b   1.000
_cell.length_c   1.000
_cell.angle_alpha   90.00
_cell.angle_beta   90.00
_cell.angle_gamma   90.00
#
_symmetry.space_group_name_H-M   'P 1'
#
loop_
_entity.id
_entity.type
_entity.pdbx_description
1 polymer ?
#
loop_
_entity_poly.entity_id
_entity_poly.type
_entity_poly.pdbx_seq_one_letter_code
_entity_poly.pdbx_strand_id
1 'polypeptide(L)'
;MFESHHLRKPTGKSAFSGLVAGEPGNSVQESYVFPMVLGDMKGTTNSLTHTAAAMMPSPIFIWRFQTMMVWLWGVCLWVFSQSTISYVKIFDIDQNHLTHREIWKCSTWLTIIVPTSMTAYLYLYSHGEVSLAASQPVILYIAFALVLVFPFDIFYLSSRYFFLKTLWRIAFPLQPISFPDFFLADILTSMAKVFSDLERSACRMLHNQVATIAWFEADSICGSHSVAIPLVLVIPYIWRLMQCLRQYKDTKEKTTLFNALKYSTAVPVIFLSALKYHVLPDRWTYVYHPLWLISSFVNSLYSFYWDVTRDWDLSVFTRIFKFNKPTWWSDLLYGQNWVYYWVIGSNLILRCTWTYKLSAHLRHNYLTVFTITALEMLRRFQWIFFRVENEWNKISKSSIQLPMTDIPNEDEKLVDLSDHTV
;
A
#
# COMPACT_ATOMS: atom_id res chain seq x y z
N MET A 1 -77.80 -14.80 39.90
CA MET A 1 -78.07 -15.26 41.27
C MET A 1 -77.50 -16.67 41.39
N PHE A 2 -76.38 -16.82 42.12
CA PHE A 2 -75.72 -18.04 42.66
C PHE A 2 -75.27 -19.15 41.68
N GLU A 3 -73.95 -19.33 41.46
CA GLU A 3 -72.97 -20.27 42.11
C GLU A 3 -72.98 -21.68 41.48
N SER A 4 -71.95 -22.55 41.45
CA SER A 4 -70.47 -22.51 41.48
C SER A 4 -69.95 -23.98 41.43
N HIS A 5 -68.66 -24.18 41.15
CA HIS A 5 -67.73 -25.29 41.52
C HIS A 5 -67.56 -26.61 40.68
N HIS A 6 -66.45 -26.64 39.92
CA HIS A 6 -65.20 -27.44 40.09
C HIS A 6 -65.16 -29.01 40.15
N LEU A 7 -64.33 -29.60 39.25
CA LEU A 7 -63.07 -30.39 39.48
C LEU A 7 -62.88 -31.78 38.78
N ARG A 8 -61.66 -31.91 38.22
CA ARG A 8 -60.74 -33.09 38.01
C ARG A 8 -60.65 -33.85 36.67
N LYS A 9 -59.39 -33.90 36.17
CA LYS A 9 -58.78 -34.78 35.12
C LYS A 9 -58.43 -36.18 35.68
N PRO A 10 -58.14 -37.18 34.82
CA PRO A 10 -56.73 -37.63 34.55
C PRO A 10 -56.49 -38.06 33.07
N THR A 11 -55.41 -37.65 32.36
CA THR A 11 -54.08 -38.29 32.08
C THR A 11 -54.03 -39.72 31.50
N GLY A 12 -53.33 -39.88 30.35
CA GLY A 12 -52.72 -41.12 29.82
C GLY A 12 -52.77 -41.22 28.27
N LYS A 13 -51.76 -40.77 27.50
CA LYS A 13 -50.51 -41.44 26.99
C LYS A 13 -50.66 -42.49 25.86
N SER A 14 -50.12 -42.13 24.67
CA SER A 14 -49.39 -42.91 23.62
C SER A 14 -50.12 -44.09 22.94
N ALA A 15 -49.79 -44.61 21.75
CA ALA A 15 -48.66 -44.58 20.80
C ALA A 15 -49.22 -45.16 19.46
N PHE A 16 -48.90 -44.63 18.28
CA PHE A 16 -47.81 -45.01 17.35
C PHE A 16 -48.06 -46.22 16.42
N SER A 17 -47.77 -46.02 15.11
CA SER A 17 -47.43 -46.96 13.99
C SER A 17 -48.22 -46.61 12.72
N GLY A 18 -47.69 -46.59 11.49
CA GLY A 18 -46.37 -46.90 10.94
C GLY A 18 -46.47 -46.99 9.39
N LEU A 19 -45.38 -46.64 8.69
CA LEU A 19 -44.95 -46.92 7.29
C LEU A 19 -45.90 -46.75 6.07
N VAL A 20 -45.43 -46.05 5.03
CA VAL A 20 -45.05 -46.56 3.67
C VAL A 20 -44.54 -45.38 2.78
N ALA A 21 -43.61 -45.69 1.87
CA ALA A 21 -42.78 -44.82 1.02
C ALA A 21 -43.42 -44.33 -0.31
N GLY A 22 -42.84 -43.27 -0.89
CA GLY A 22 -43.02 -42.84 -2.29
C GLY A 22 -42.31 -41.51 -2.62
N GLU A 23 -41.23 -41.53 -3.41
CA GLU A 23 -40.61 -40.38 -4.10
C GLU A 23 -41.36 -40.05 -5.44
N PRO A 24 -41.02 -39.01 -6.25
CA PRO A 24 -40.18 -37.81 -6.07
C PRO A 24 -40.89 -36.50 -6.57
N GLY A 25 -40.30 -35.30 -6.35
CA GLY A 25 -40.70 -34.11 -7.13
C GLY A 25 -40.24 -32.75 -6.58
N ASN A 26 -39.44 -32.03 -7.37
CA ASN A 26 -39.01 -30.64 -7.19
C ASN A 26 -40.14 -29.69 -6.71
N SER A 27 -39.85 -28.83 -5.73
CA SER A 27 -40.63 -27.60 -5.53
C SER A 27 -39.73 -26.40 -5.23
N VAL A 28 -39.99 -25.39 -6.06
CA VAL A 28 -39.56 -23.99 -6.03
C VAL A 28 -39.84 -23.38 -4.67
N GLN A 29 -38.85 -22.70 -4.07
CA GLN A 29 -39.06 -21.94 -2.84
C GLN A 29 -39.40 -20.49 -3.18
N GLU A 30 -40.70 -20.18 -3.13
CA GLU A 30 -41.23 -18.82 -3.21
C GLU A 30 -40.67 -17.95 -2.08
N SER A 31 -40.07 -16.81 -2.46
CA SER A 31 -39.58 -15.79 -1.55
C SER A 31 -40.69 -14.78 -1.27
N TYR A 32 -41.15 -14.69 -0.03
CA TYR A 32 -42.09 -13.67 0.43
C TYR A 32 -41.37 -12.33 0.64
N VAL A 33 -41.78 -11.32 -0.14
CA VAL A 33 -41.36 -9.92 -0.05
C VAL A 33 -42.26 -9.19 0.96
N PHE A 34 -41.67 -8.53 1.97
CA PHE A 34 -42.37 -7.53 2.80
C PHE A 34 -41.69 -6.17 2.63
N PRO A 35 -42.42 -5.11 2.22
CA PRO A 35 -41.89 -3.74 2.22
C PRO A 35 -42.10 -3.09 3.60
N MET A 36 -41.03 -2.62 4.23
CA MET A 36 -41.12 -1.85 5.47
C MET A 36 -41.13 -0.35 5.17
N VAL A 37 -42.21 0.30 5.60
CA VAL A 37 -42.53 1.72 5.43
C VAL A 37 -41.67 2.62 6.32
N LEU A 38 -41.35 3.78 5.75
CA LEU A 38 -40.68 4.96 6.30
C LEU A 38 -41.35 5.48 7.60
N GLY A 39 -40.62 5.47 8.72
CA GLY A 39 -41.01 6.19 9.94
C GLY A 39 -40.30 5.74 11.20
N ASP A 40 -39.22 6.45 11.58
CA ASP A 40 -38.87 6.89 12.95
C ASP A 40 -37.37 7.19 13.09
N MET A 41 -36.99 8.46 12.87
CA MET A 41 -35.70 9.02 13.28
C MET A 41 -35.93 9.93 14.50
N LYS A 42 -35.81 9.40 15.72
CA LYS A 42 -35.68 10.22 16.95
C LYS A 42 -34.69 9.69 17.99
N GLY A 43 -33.80 8.76 17.63
CA GLY A 43 -32.76 8.21 18.53
C GLY A 43 -31.31 8.38 18.03
N THR A 44 -31.09 9.21 17.01
CA THR A 44 -29.96 9.03 16.07
C THR A 44 -28.83 10.06 16.26
N THR A 45 -28.27 10.24 17.45
CA THR A 45 -27.05 11.07 17.61
C THR A 45 -25.80 10.23 17.88
N ASN A 46 -25.89 9.18 18.71
CA ASN A 46 -24.75 8.28 18.98
C ASN A 46 -24.63 7.13 17.96
N SER A 47 -25.73 6.74 17.31
CA SER A 47 -25.71 5.74 16.23
C SER A 47 -25.12 6.30 14.93
N LEU A 48 -25.38 7.59 14.65
CA LEU A 48 -25.07 8.27 13.40
C LEU A 48 -23.56 8.47 13.20
N THR A 49 -22.75 8.56 14.26
CA THR A 49 -21.28 8.65 14.16
C THR A 49 -20.64 7.30 13.83
N HIS A 50 -21.13 6.22 14.42
CA HIS A 50 -20.67 4.85 14.12
C HIS A 50 -21.15 4.37 12.74
N THR A 51 -22.36 4.75 12.32
CA THR A 51 -22.84 4.49 10.97
C THR A 51 -22.26 5.46 9.94
N ALA A 52 -22.01 6.73 10.24
CA ALA A 52 -21.36 7.65 9.30
C ALA A 52 -19.99 7.12 8.86
N ALA A 53 -19.19 6.55 9.77
CA ALA A 53 -17.92 5.89 9.44
C ALA A 53 -18.09 4.64 8.56
N ALA A 54 -19.22 3.94 8.69
CA ALA A 54 -19.61 2.79 7.86
C ALA A 54 -20.37 3.17 6.56
N MET A 55 -20.89 4.40 6.47
CA MET A 55 -21.66 4.97 5.34
C MET A 55 -20.78 5.75 4.35
N MET A 56 -19.47 5.86 4.61
CA MET A 56 -18.57 6.65 3.76
C MET A 56 -18.23 5.88 2.48
N PRO A 57 -18.35 6.49 1.28
CA PRO A 57 -17.87 5.87 0.07
C PRO A 57 -16.38 5.57 0.18
N SER A 58 -16.02 4.30 -0.03
CA SER A 58 -14.65 3.80 -0.25
C SER A 58 -13.81 4.75 -1.14
N PRO A 59 -14.36 5.35 -2.22
CA PRO A 59 -13.64 6.31 -3.06
C PRO A 59 -13.05 7.53 -2.32
N ILE A 60 -13.77 8.15 -1.37
CA ILE A 60 -13.28 9.37 -0.70
C ILE A 60 -12.28 9.02 0.41
N PHE A 61 -12.44 7.86 1.03
CA PHE A 61 -11.57 7.40 2.11
C PHE A 61 -10.13 7.17 1.65
N ILE A 62 -9.97 6.67 0.42
CA ILE A 62 -8.67 6.42 -0.22
C ILE A 62 -7.80 7.67 -0.15
N TRP A 63 -8.33 8.82 -0.57
CA TRP A 63 -7.63 10.10 -0.66
C TRP A 63 -6.86 10.51 0.59
N ARG A 64 -7.31 10.09 1.77
CA ARG A 64 -6.63 10.37 3.04
C ARG A 64 -5.22 9.78 3.06
N PHE A 65 -5.04 8.59 2.51
CA PHE A 65 -3.73 7.93 2.41
C PHE A 65 -2.83 8.58 1.37
N GLN A 66 -3.35 8.94 0.18
CA GLN A 66 -2.55 9.70 -0.79
C GLN A 66 -2.08 11.03 -0.18
N THR A 67 -3.00 11.81 0.41
CA THR A 67 -2.67 13.10 1.03
C THR A 67 -1.63 12.94 2.14
N MET A 68 -1.78 11.93 3.00
CA MET A 68 -0.79 11.62 4.03
C MET A 68 0.59 11.34 3.43
N MET A 69 0.67 10.64 2.29
CA MET A 69 1.95 10.34 1.67
C MET A 69 2.64 11.55 1.06
N VAL A 70 1.88 12.48 0.48
CA VAL A 70 2.44 13.75 -0.02
C VAL A 70 2.93 14.61 1.16
N TRP A 71 2.22 14.62 2.29
CA TRP A 71 2.70 15.25 3.52
C TRP A 71 4.01 14.66 4.02
N LEU A 72 4.08 13.34 4.17
CA LEU A 72 5.28 12.62 4.62
C LEU A 72 6.46 12.85 3.67
N TRP A 73 6.21 12.88 2.35
CA TRP A 73 7.23 13.22 1.36
C TRP A 73 7.75 14.65 1.53
N GLY A 74 6.87 15.63 1.77
CA GLY A 74 7.27 17.01 2.07
C GLY A 74 8.15 17.10 3.33
N VAL A 75 7.84 16.31 4.37
CA VAL A 75 8.70 16.21 5.57
C VAL A 75 10.07 15.62 5.22
N CYS A 76 10.13 14.55 4.41
CA CYS A 76 11.43 14.00 3.95
C CYS A 76 12.27 15.06 3.25
N LEU A 77 11.69 15.79 2.29
CA LEU A 77 12.39 16.85 1.56
C LEU A 77 12.83 18.00 2.47
N TRP A 78 12.02 18.38 3.46
CA TRP A 78 12.41 19.38 4.44
C TRP A 78 13.63 18.92 5.24
N VAL A 79 13.62 17.70 5.78
CA VAL A 79 14.78 17.13 6.50
C VAL A 79 16.00 17.05 5.60
N PHE A 80 15.87 16.58 4.36
CA PHE A 80 16.97 16.52 3.41
C PHE A 80 17.51 17.90 3.04
N SER A 81 16.68 18.94 3.02
CA SER A 81 17.13 20.31 2.79
C SER A 81 17.91 20.92 3.95
N GLN A 82 17.71 20.41 5.17
CA GLN A 82 18.46 20.83 6.36
C GLN A 82 19.75 20.03 6.54
N SER A 83 19.92 18.92 5.82
CA SER A 83 21.09 18.06 5.93
C SER A 83 22.11 18.31 4.82
N THR A 84 23.29 17.71 4.99
CA THR A 84 24.39 17.77 4.01
C THR A 84 24.15 16.88 2.78
N ILE A 85 23.03 16.14 2.74
CA ILE A 85 22.73 15.19 1.66
C ILE A 85 22.20 15.94 0.45
N SER A 86 22.93 15.87 -0.66
CA SER A 86 22.47 16.43 -1.94
C SER A 86 21.48 15.47 -2.63
N TYR A 87 20.22 15.49 -2.18
CA TYR A 87 19.17 14.64 -2.75
C TYR A 87 18.93 14.91 -4.26
N VAL A 88 19.17 16.13 -4.73
CA VAL A 88 19.10 16.50 -6.15
C VAL A 88 20.03 15.63 -7.00
N LYS A 89 21.26 15.36 -6.52
CA LYS A 89 22.21 14.47 -7.21
C LYS A 89 21.79 13.01 -7.17
N ILE A 90 21.21 12.55 -6.07
CA ILE A 90 20.79 11.15 -5.89
C ILE A 90 19.64 10.81 -6.83
N PHE A 91 18.69 11.72 -6.96
CA PHE A 91 17.50 11.53 -7.78
C PHE A 91 17.67 12.03 -9.22
N ASP A 92 18.83 12.61 -9.57
CA ASP A 92 19.13 13.18 -10.89
C ASP A 92 18.02 14.15 -11.36
N ILE A 93 17.64 15.08 -10.47
CA ILE A 93 16.53 16.00 -10.71
C ILE A 93 17.06 17.33 -11.24
N ASP A 94 16.36 17.90 -12.21
CA ASP A 94 16.62 19.24 -12.74
C ASP A 94 16.58 20.33 -11.64
N GLN A 95 17.23 21.46 -11.93
CA GLN A 95 17.29 22.61 -11.02
C GLN A 95 15.90 23.22 -10.69
N ASN A 96 14.91 23.05 -11.58
CA ASN A 96 13.54 23.55 -11.43
C ASN A 96 12.60 22.55 -10.71
N HIS A 97 13.10 21.88 -9.68
CA HIS A 97 12.31 20.88 -8.94
C HIS A 97 11.44 21.51 -7.86
N LEU A 98 10.36 20.79 -7.53
CA LEU A 98 9.49 21.13 -6.41
C LEU A 98 10.25 21.09 -5.08
N THR A 99 10.27 22.23 -4.40
CA THR A 99 10.78 22.37 -3.05
C THR A 99 9.80 21.79 -2.03
N HIS A 100 10.28 21.49 -0.81
CA HIS A 100 9.42 21.03 0.29
C HIS A 100 8.23 21.97 0.56
N ARG A 101 8.42 23.29 0.39
CA ARG A 101 7.37 24.30 0.58
C ARG A 101 6.25 24.16 -0.44
N GLU A 102 6.59 23.91 -1.70
CA GLU A 102 5.60 23.74 -2.77
C GLU A 102 4.86 22.41 -2.62
N ILE A 103 5.56 21.35 -2.21
CA ILE A 103 4.93 20.08 -1.85
C ILE A 103 3.94 20.27 -0.69
N TRP A 104 4.29 21.01 0.37
CA TRP A 104 3.35 21.30 1.46
C TRP A 104 2.16 22.17 1.03
N LYS A 105 2.35 23.11 0.09
CA LYS A 105 1.21 23.83 -0.52
C LYS A 105 0.26 22.85 -1.22
N CYS A 106 0.80 21.93 -2.03
CA CYS A 106 0.00 20.88 -2.68
C CYS A 106 -0.72 20.00 -1.65
N SER A 107 -0.02 19.55 -0.60
CA SER A 107 -0.61 18.76 0.50
C SER A 107 -1.71 19.51 1.23
N THR A 108 -1.55 20.83 1.43
CA THR A 108 -2.55 21.68 2.07
C THR A 108 -3.81 21.78 1.22
N TRP A 109 -3.67 22.03 -0.09
CA TRP A 109 -4.80 22.03 -1.02
C TRP A 109 -5.52 20.68 -1.05
N LEU A 110 -4.79 19.56 -1.10
CA LEU A 110 -5.39 18.22 -1.01
C LEU A 110 -6.14 18.01 0.32
N THR A 111 -5.59 18.52 1.42
CA THR A 111 -6.20 18.43 2.76
C THR A 111 -7.46 19.30 2.89
N ILE A 112 -7.63 20.33 2.06
CA ILE A 112 -8.85 21.14 2.01
C ILE A 112 -9.86 20.51 1.05
N ILE A 113 -9.46 20.24 -0.20
CA ILE A 113 -10.34 19.79 -1.27
C ILE A 113 -11.00 18.44 -0.93
N VAL A 114 -10.24 17.48 -0.40
CA VAL A 114 -10.75 16.13 -0.12
C VAL A 114 -11.85 16.16 0.96
N PRO A 115 -11.65 16.75 2.15
CA PRO A 115 -12.72 16.89 3.13
C PRO A 115 -13.87 17.77 2.65
N THR A 116 -13.63 18.83 1.88
CA THR A 116 -14.72 19.65 1.32
C THR A 116 -15.61 18.83 0.38
N SER A 117 -15.01 18.04 -0.53
CA SER A 117 -15.75 17.11 -1.39
C SER A 117 -16.49 16.05 -0.57
N MET A 118 -15.88 15.59 0.53
CA MET A 118 -16.53 14.67 1.46
C MET A 118 -17.75 15.26 2.15
N THR A 119 -17.64 16.48 2.66
CA THR A 119 -18.74 17.19 3.30
C THR A 119 -19.86 17.46 2.30
N ALA A 120 -19.52 17.84 1.07
CA ALA A 120 -20.48 18.00 -0.02
C ALA A 120 -21.21 16.68 -0.33
N TYR A 121 -20.48 15.56 -0.39
CA TYR A 121 -21.08 14.23 -0.56
C TYR A 121 -22.11 13.93 0.55
N LEU A 122 -21.71 14.08 1.82
CA LEU A 122 -22.57 13.76 2.96
C LEU A 122 -23.81 14.67 3.01
N TYR A 123 -23.63 15.95 2.67
CA TYR A 123 -24.73 16.92 2.60
C TYR A 123 -25.73 16.56 1.48
N LEU A 124 -25.26 16.30 0.26
CA LEU A 124 -26.14 15.94 -0.85
C LEU A 124 -26.86 14.61 -0.58
N TYR A 125 -26.15 13.64 -0.01
CA TYR A 125 -26.73 12.36 0.38
C TYR A 125 -27.81 12.51 1.45
N SER A 126 -27.60 13.35 2.47
CA SER A 126 -28.60 13.56 3.52
C SER A 126 -29.86 14.27 3.04
N HIS A 127 -29.77 15.03 1.94
CA HIS A 127 -30.91 15.70 1.31
C HIS A 127 -31.62 14.82 0.25
N GLY A 128 -31.18 13.57 0.06
CA GLY A 128 -31.79 12.64 -0.90
C GLY A 128 -31.31 12.81 -2.34
N GLU A 129 -30.35 13.69 -2.61
CA GLU A 129 -29.76 13.95 -3.93
C GLU A 129 -28.64 12.93 -4.25
N VAL A 130 -29.05 11.67 -4.39
CA VAL A 130 -28.14 10.49 -4.52
C VAL A 130 -27.25 10.58 -5.76
N SER A 131 -27.75 11.08 -6.89
CA SER A 131 -26.99 11.22 -8.15
C SER A 131 -25.88 12.26 -8.03
N LEU A 132 -26.19 13.43 -7.45
CA LEU A 132 -25.23 14.51 -7.22
C LEU A 132 -24.20 14.10 -6.16
N ALA A 133 -24.62 13.39 -5.11
CA ALA A 133 -23.70 12.82 -4.14
C ALA A 133 -22.71 11.86 -4.83
N ALA A 134 -23.19 10.91 -5.64
CA ALA A 134 -22.35 9.97 -6.38
C ALA A 134 -21.30 10.65 -7.28
N SER A 135 -21.62 11.81 -7.86
CA SER A 135 -20.68 12.55 -8.72
C SER A 135 -19.50 13.18 -7.97
N GLN A 136 -19.61 13.47 -6.66
CA GLN A 136 -18.56 14.14 -5.89
C GLN A 136 -17.20 13.43 -5.95
N PRO A 137 -17.08 12.13 -5.57
CA PRO A 137 -15.82 11.41 -5.70
C PRO A 137 -15.36 11.28 -7.15
N VAL A 138 -16.28 11.06 -8.10
CA VAL A 138 -15.96 10.90 -9.52
C VAL A 138 -15.28 12.16 -10.06
N ILE A 139 -15.86 13.32 -9.80
CA ILE A 139 -15.31 14.63 -10.20
C ILE A 139 -13.92 14.82 -9.59
N LEU A 140 -13.73 14.48 -8.32
CA LEU A 140 -12.44 14.61 -7.65
C LEU A 140 -11.35 13.73 -8.30
N TYR A 141 -11.67 12.47 -8.61
CA TYR A 141 -10.74 11.55 -9.29
C TYR A 141 -10.40 12.02 -10.71
N ILE A 142 -11.40 12.43 -11.48
CA ILE A 142 -11.18 12.94 -12.84
C ILE A 142 -10.37 14.24 -12.79
N ALA A 143 -10.71 15.19 -11.92
CA ALA A 143 -10.00 16.45 -11.79
C ALA A 143 -8.52 16.25 -11.44
N PHE A 144 -8.21 15.35 -10.52
CA PHE A 144 -6.82 15.04 -10.19
C PHE A 144 -6.07 14.38 -11.36
N ALA A 145 -6.69 13.43 -12.06
CA ALA A 145 -6.09 12.80 -13.23
C ALA A 145 -5.82 13.83 -14.34
N LEU A 146 -6.77 14.73 -14.58
CA LEU A 146 -6.61 15.84 -15.53
C LEU A 146 -5.46 16.75 -15.13
N VAL A 147 -5.38 17.19 -13.87
CA VAL A 147 -4.28 18.03 -13.37
C VAL A 147 -2.92 17.32 -13.53
N LEU A 148 -2.84 16.01 -13.30
CA LEU A 148 -1.58 15.28 -13.49
C LEU A 148 -1.14 15.24 -14.96
N VAL A 149 -2.05 14.97 -15.89
CA VAL A 149 -1.74 14.79 -17.32
C VAL A 149 -1.71 16.12 -18.10
N PHE A 150 -2.18 17.21 -17.50
CA PHE A 150 -2.34 18.50 -18.18
C PHE A 150 -1.04 19.00 -18.83
N PRO A 151 -0.99 19.24 -20.16
CA PRO A 151 0.27 19.47 -20.86
C PRO A 151 0.84 20.88 -20.70
N PHE A 152 0.05 21.84 -20.20
CA PHE A 152 0.47 23.23 -20.06
C PHE A 152 1.28 23.46 -18.79
N ASP A 153 2.08 24.54 -18.76
CA ASP A 153 2.90 24.96 -17.63
C ASP A 153 2.07 25.59 -16.48
N ILE A 154 1.07 24.84 -16.03
CA ILE A 154 0.23 25.12 -14.88
C ILE A 154 0.46 23.98 -13.89
N PHE A 155 0.57 24.27 -12.60
CA PHE A 155 0.83 23.28 -11.54
C PHE A 155 2.14 22.47 -11.73
N TYR A 156 3.27 23.14 -11.94
CA TYR A 156 4.60 22.53 -11.90
C TYR A 156 4.81 21.40 -12.94
N LEU A 157 4.75 21.75 -14.23
CA LEU A 157 4.82 20.80 -15.35
C LEU A 157 6.03 19.85 -15.29
N SER A 158 7.23 20.38 -15.04
CA SER A 158 8.46 19.56 -15.00
C SER A 158 8.38 18.42 -13.99
N SER A 159 7.81 18.70 -12.81
CA SER A 159 7.67 17.68 -11.76
C SER A 159 6.58 16.66 -12.08
N ARG A 160 5.44 17.09 -12.67
CA ARG A 160 4.39 16.17 -13.13
C ARG A 160 4.90 15.26 -14.23
N TYR A 161 5.63 15.81 -15.20
CA TYR A 161 6.25 15.05 -16.27
C TYR A 161 7.29 14.06 -15.74
N PHE A 162 8.17 14.48 -14.82
CA PHE A 162 9.13 13.58 -14.16
C PHE A 162 8.41 12.42 -13.45
N PHE A 163 7.35 12.70 -12.70
CA PHE A 163 6.57 11.69 -12.00
C PHE A 163 5.90 10.70 -12.97
N LEU A 164 5.21 11.21 -14.00
CA LEU A 164 4.54 10.37 -15.01
C LEU A 164 5.53 9.53 -15.83
N LYS A 165 6.66 10.11 -16.23
CA LYS A 165 7.75 9.40 -16.92
C LYS A 165 8.32 8.29 -16.04
N THR A 166 8.52 8.55 -14.75
CA THR A 166 8.98 7.54 -13.79
C THR A 166 7.96 6.42 -13.65
N LEU A 167 6.66 6.74 -13.49
CA LEU A 167 5.59 5.72 -13.47
C LEU A 167 5.56 4.87 -14.75
N TRP A 168 5.75 5.49 -15.92
CA TRP A 168 5.84 4.77 -17.19
C TRP A 168 7.04 3.82 -17.24
N ARG A 169 8.22 4.27 -16.82
CA ARG A 169 9.44 3.41 -16.74
C ARG A 169 9.29 2.27 -15.73
N ILE A 170 8.53 2.48 -14.65
CA ILE A 170 8.21 1.42 -13.68
C ILE A 170 7.29 0.37 -14.32
N ALA A 171 6.24 0.82 -15.02
CA ALA A 171 5.30 -0.09 -15.68
C ALA A 171 5.96 -0.90 -16.80
N PHE A 172 6.88 -0.26 -17.54
CA PHE A 172 7.59 -0.85 -18.66
C PHE A 172 9.11 -0.68 -18.50
N PRO A 173 9.80 -1.60 -17.77
CA PRO A 173 11.24 -1.53 -17.51
C PRO A 173 12.08 -1.93 -18.74
N LEU A 174 11.97 -1.15 -19.82
CA LEU A 174 12.67 -1.36 -21.09
C LEU A 174 14.06 -0.71 -21.13
N GLN A 175 14.29 0.27 -20.25
CA GLN A 175 15.54 1.02 -20.11
C GLN A 175 16.32 0.56 -18.86
N PRO A 176 17.62 0.89 -18.75
CA PRO A 176 18.38 0.70 -17.51
C PRO A 176 17.67 1.38 -16.34
N ILE A 177 17.58 0.68 -15.21
CA ILE A 177 16.83 1.14 -14.05
C ILE A 177 17.62 2.20 -13.30
N SER A 178 17.05 3.39 -13.18
CA SER A 178 17.61 4.49 -12.39
C SER A 178 17.19 4.41 -10.92
N PHE A 179 17.89 5.13 -10.03
CA PHE A 179 17.52 5.17 -8.61
C PHE A 179 16.09 5.69 -8.36
N PRO A 180 15.60 6.77 -9.01
CA PRO A 180 14.21 7.21 -8.88
C PRO A 180 13.18 6.13 -9.24
N ASP A 181 13.42 5.36 -10.29
CA ASP A 181 12.52 4.29 -10.74
C ASP A 181 12.41 3.17 -9.70
N PHE A 182 13.55 2.77 -9.13
CA PHE A 182 13.62 1.81 -8.02
C PHE A 182 12.91 2.36 -6.78
N PHE A 183 13.22 3.60 -6.41
CA PHE A 183 12.76 4.23 -5.18
C PHE A 183 11.25 4.42 -5.16
N LEU A 184 10.69 4.99 -6.23
CA LEU A 184 9.25 5.19 -6.35
C LEU A 184 8.52 3.86 -6.39
N ALA A 185 9.03 2.86 -7.13
CA ALA A 185 8.38 1.55 -7.18
C ALA A 185 8.33 0.86 -5.80
N ASP A 186 9.33 1.05 -4.94
CA ASP A 186 9.29 0.55 -3.56
C ASP A 186 8.24 1.25 -2.70
N ILE A 187 8.02 2.56 -2.90
CA ILE A 187 6.90 3.27 -2.28
C ILE A 187 5.56 2.68 -2.75
N LEU A 188 5.42 2.38 -4.04
CA LEU A 188 4.21 1.79 -4.60
C LEU A 188 3.86 0.43 -3.99
N THR A 189 4.86 -0.37 -3.58
CA THR A 189 4.58 -1.64 -2.86
C THR A 189 3.86 -1.44 -1.53
N SER A 190 4.17 -0.37 -0.81
CA SER A 190 3.47 0.01 0.43
C SER A 190 2.07 0.58 0.15
N MET A 191 1.82 1.03 -1.09
CA MET A 191 0.52 1.51 -1.57
C MET A 191 -0.35 0.42 -2.21
N ALA A 192 0.06 -0.85 -2.22
CA ALA A 192 -0.70 -1.93 -2.87
C ALA A 192 -2.18 -1.99 -2.45
N LYS A 193 -2.48 -1.81 -1.15
CA LYS A 193 -3.88 -1.77 -0.67
C LYS A 193 -4.65 -0.57 -1.21
N VAL A 194 -4.00 0.59 -1.31
CA VAL A 194 -4.59 1.81 -1.86
C VAL A 194 -4.99 1.58 -3.31
N PHE A 195 -4.16 0.87 -4.09
CA PHE A 195 -4.52 0.46 -5.46
C PHE A 195 -5.71 -0.50 -5.51
N SER A 196 -5.76 -1.48 -4.59
CA SER A 196 -6.92 -2.38 -4.49
C SER A 196 -8.22 -1.64 -4.13
N ASP A 197 -8.16 -0.66 -3.23
CA ASP A 197 -9.35 0.15 -2.92
C ASP A 197 -9.72 1.07 -4.09
N LEU A 198 -8.72 1.56 -4.83
CA LEU A 198 -8.93 2.37 -6.04
C LEU A 198 -9.63 1.57 -7.13
N GLU A 199 -9.22 0.31 -7.37
CA GLU A 199 -9.90 -0.59 -8.30
C GLU A 199 -11.36 -0.80 -7.89
N ARG A 200 -11.61 -1.14 -6.62
CA ARG A 200 -12.98 -1.31 -6.11
C ARG A 200 -13.82 -0.03 -6.25
N SER A 201 -13.19 1.11 -6.05
CA SER A 201 -13.82 2.42 -6.20
C SER A 201 -14.16 2.72 -7.66
N ALA A 202 -13.22 2.46 -8.58
CA ALA A 202 -13.43 2.59 -10.02
C ALA A 202 -14.56 1.68 -10.52
N CYS A 203 -14.56 0.41 -10.11
CA CYS A 203 -15.61 -0.55 -10.44
C CYS A 203 -16.99 -0.02 -9.99
N ARG A 204 -17.11 0.47 -8.76
CA ARG A 204 -18.38 1.04 -8.24
C ARG A 204 -18.80 2.31 -8.99
N MET A 205 -17.85 3.17 -9.39
CA MET A 205 -18.14 4.35 -10.19
C MET A 205 -18.66 3.98 -11.59
N LEU A 206 -18.08 2.97 -12.23
CA LEU A 206 -18.49 2.51 -13.57
C LEU A 206 -19.86 1.81 -13.57
N HIS A 207 -20.19 1.10 -12.50
CA HIS A 207 -21.46 0.38 -12.35
C HIS A 207 -22.57 1.21 -11.65
N ASN A 208 -22.37 2.52 -11.44
CA ASN A 208 -23.32 3.41 -10.75
C ASN A 208 -23.68 2.97 -9.31
N GLN A 209 -22.76 2.29 -8.62
CA GLN A 209 -22.95 1.76 -7.25
C GLN A 209 -22.33 2.65 -6.16
N VAL A 210 -22.14 3.94 -6.45
CA VAL A 210 -21.43 4.87 -5.55
C VAL A 210 -22.29 5.31 -4.37
N ALA A 211 -23.60 5.48 -4.58
CA ALA A 211 -24.53 6.03 -3.59
C ALA A 211 -25.78 5.15 -3.35
N THR A 212 -25.79 3.91 -3.86
CA THR A 212 -26.90 2.95 -3.69
C THR A 212 -26.69 2.04 -2.47
N ILE A 213 -27.79 1.53 -1.88
CA ILE A 213 -27.78 0.54 -0.76
C ILE A 213 -27.00 -0.74 -1.11
N ALA A 214 -26.80 -1.04 -2.40
CA ALA A 214 -25.88 -2.06 -2.91
C ALA A 214 -24.42 -1.90 -2.41
N TRP A 215 -24.09 -0.78 -1.74
CA TRP A 215 -22.85 -0.64 -1.01
C TRP A 215 -22.66 -1.72 0.08
N PHE A 216 -23.76 -2.15 0.70
CA PHE A 216 -23.82 -3.20 1.74
C PHE A 216 -23.93 -4.63 1.19
N GLU A 217 -24.30 -4.81 -0.08
CA GLU A 217 -24.46 -6.15 -0.66
C GLU A 217 -23.11 -6.76 -1.05
N ALA A 218 -22.80 -7.89 -0.41
CA ALA A 218 -21.56 -8.64 -0.56
C ALA A 218 -21.38 -9.29 -1.95
N ASP A 219 -22.48 -9.50 -2.69
CA ASP A 219 -22.56 -10.17 -3.99
C ASP A 219 -22.61 -9.21 -5.19
N SER A 220 -22.30 -7.93 -4.99
CA SER A 220 -22.13 -6.99 -6.10
C SER A 220 -20.97 -7.41 -7.02
N ILE A 221 -21.09 -7.13 -8.33
CA ILE A 221 -20.05 -7.38 -9.37
C ILE A 221 -18.66 -6.87 -8.93
N CYS A 222 -18.62 -5.78 -8.15
CA CYS A 222 -17.44 -5.16 -7.57
C CYS A 222 -17.13 -5.63 -6.12
N GLY A 223 -17.57 -6.84 -5.78
CA GLY A 223 -17.57 -7.42 -4.44
C GLY A 223 -16.26 -8.11 -4.08
N SER A 224 -16.23 -8.68 -2.88
CA SER A 224 -15.03 -9.27 -2.30
C SER A 224 -14.53 -10.55 -2.99
N HIS A 225 -15.34 -11.12 -3.87
CA HIS A 225 -15.02 -12.29 -4.70
C HIS A 225 -14.42 -11.90 -6.06
N SER A 226 -14.17 -10.61 -6.31
CA SER A 226 -13.56 -10.17 -7.56
C SER A 226 -12.10 -10.64 -7.67
N VAL A 227 -11.80 -11.37 -8.75
CA VAL A 227 -10.44 -11.78 -9.12
C VAL A 227 -9.56 -10.57 -9.44
N ALA A 228 -10.15 -9.41 -9.75
CA ALA A 228 -9.39 -8.17 -10.00
C ALA A 228 -8.64 -7.69 -8.74
N ILE A 229 -9.15 -7.96 -7.54
CA ILE A 229 -8.55 -7.52 -6.27
C ILE A 229 -7.11 -8.06 -6.09
N PRO A 230 -6.86 -9.39 -6.10
CA PRO A 230 -5.50 -9.92 -5.98
C PRO A 230 -4.60 -9.52 -7.16
N LEU A 231 -5.16 -9.36 -8.36
CA LEU A 231 -4.40 -8.92 -9.53
C LEU A 231 -3.88 -7.49 -9.34
N VAL A 232 -4.71 -6.55 -8.87
CA VAL A 232 -4.27 -5.18 -8.62
C VAL A 232 -3.33 -5.08 -7.41
N LEU A 233 -3.56 -5.87 -6.36
CA LEU A 233 -2.65 -5.94 -5.21
C LEU A 233 -1.23 -6.38 -5.59
N VAL A 234 -1.10 -7.31 -6.55
CA VAL A 234 0.21 -7.87 -6.91
C VAL A 234 1.00 -6.98 -7.88
N ILE A 235 0.35 -6.07 -8.62
CA ILE A 235 0.98 -5.22 -9.64
C ILE A 235 2.28 -4.53 -9.15
N PRO A 236 2.31 -3.81 -8.00
CA PRO A 236 3.54 -3.14 -7.57
C PRO A 236 4.70 -4.11 -7.31
N TYR A 237 4.40 -5.32 -6.83
CA TYR A 237 5.39 -6.35 -6.58
C TYR A 237 5.94 -6.94 -7.89
N ILE A 238 5.08 -7.10 -8.90
CA ILE A 238 5.49 -7.53 -10.24
C ILE A 238 6.37 -6.46 -10.90
N TRP A 239 6.03 -5.18 -10.80
CA TRP A 239 6.89 -4.11 -11.33
C TRP A 239 8.29 -4.17 -10.71
N ARG A 240 8.40 -4.31 -9.38
CA ARG A 240 9.70 -4.47 -8.71
C ARG A 240 10.42 -5.74 -9.13
N LEU A 241 9.73 -6.87 -9.24
CA LEU A 241 10.29 -8.12 -9.73
C LEU A 241 10.91 -7.93 -11.13
N MET A 242 10.16 -7.34 -12.06
CA MET A 242 10.61 -7.11 -13.43
C MET A 242 11.80 -6.14 -13.50
N GLN A 243 11.78 -5.07 -12.69
CA GLN A 243 12.93 -4.17 -12.57
C GLN A 243 14.18 -4.88 -12.06
N CYS A 244 14.07 -5.72 -11.03
CA CYS A 244 15.20 -6.48 -10.49
C CYS A 244 15.76 -7.50 -11.51
N LEU A 245 14.89 -8.18 -12.25
CA LEU A 245 15.31 -9.10 -13.32
C LEU A 245 15.97 -8.35 -14.48
N ARG A 246 15.47 -7.16 -14.83
CA ARG A 246 16.10 -6.30 -15.83
C ARG A 246 17.48 -5.85 -15.38
N GLN A 247 17.60 -5.37 -14.14
CA GLN A 247 18.88 -4.98 -13.58
C GLN A 247 19.88 -6.13 -13.58
N TYR A 248 19.46 -7.36 -13.23
CA TYR A 248 20.29 -8.55 -13.33
C TYR A 248 20.74 -8.82 -14.77
N LYS A 249 19.84 -8.66 -15.75
CA LYS A 249 20.19 -8.85 -17.16
C LYS A 249 21.31 -7.92 -17.59
N ASP A 250 21.26 -6.66 -17.14
CA ASP A 250 22.18 -5.59 -17.53
C ASP A 250 23.51 -5.66 -16.75
N THR A 251 23.49 -5.89 -15.43
CA THR A 251 24.71 -5.86 -14.57
C THR A 251 25.30 -7.23 -14.25
N LYS A 252 24.52 -8.32 -14.40
CA LYS A 252 24.86 -9.69 -13.98
C LYS A 252 25.15 -9.87 -12.48
N GLU A 253 24.80 -8.88 -11.65
CA GLU A 253 25.04 -8.96 -10.20
C GLU A 253 24.01 -9.87 -9.50
N LYS A 254 24.48 -10.94 -8.85
CA LYS A 254 23.60 -11.91 -8.16
C LYS A 254 22.73 -11.29 -7.06
N THR A 255 23.17 -10.19 -6.46
CA THR A 255 22.41 -9.43 -5.44
C THR A 255 21.04 -9.00 -5.97
N THR A 256 20.96 -8.57 -7.23
CA THR A 256 19.70 -8.14 -7.87
C THR A 256 18.71 -9.30 -8.03
N LEU A 257 19.19 -10.52 -8.25
CA LEU A 257 18.34 -11.73 -8.32
C LEU A 257 17.78 -12.09 -6.93
N PHE A 258 18.56 -11.95 -5.87
CA PHE A 258 18.04 -12.10 -4.51
C PHE A 258 16.96 -11.05 -4.21
N ASN A 259 17.11 -9.82 -4.70
CA ASN A 259 16.08 -8.81 -4.58
C ASN A 259 14.80 -9.19 -5.37
N ALA A 260 14.96 -9.76 -6.58
CA ALA A 260 13.84 -10.30 -7.34
C ALA A 260 13.11 -11.39 -6.56
N LEU A 261 13.85 -12.32 -5.95
CA LEU A 261 13.30 -13.38 -5.11
C LEU A 261 12.51 -12.81 -3.94
N LYS A 262 13.00 -11.75 -3.27
CA LYS A 262 12.26 -11.07 -2.19
C LYS A 262 10.86 -10.66 -2.65
N TYR A 263 10.71 -9.93 -3.75
CA TYR A 263 9.39 -9.49 -4.23
C TYR A 263 8.52 -10.66 -4.71
N SER A 264 9.12 -11.74 -5.22
CA SER A 264 8.36 -12.95 -5.59
C SER A 264 7.70 -13.62 -4.38
N THR A 265 8.28 -13.53 -3.18
CA THR A 265 7.70 -14.14 -1.96
C THR A 265 6.37 -13.49 -1.53
N ALA A 266 6.07 -12.27 -1.98
CA ALA A 266 4.79 -11.63 -1.71
C ALA A 266 3.64 -12.20 -2.54
N VAL A 267 3.93 -12.77 -3.72
CA VAL A 267 2.92 -13.26 -4.68
C VAL A 267 2.07 -14.39 -4.07
N PRO A 268 2.64 -15.47 -3.50
CA PRO A 268 1.84 -16.52 -2.86
C PRO A 268 0.96 -15.99 -1.74
N VAL A 269 1.44 -15.02 -0.94
CA VAL A 269 0.66 -14.46 0.17
C VAL A 269 -0.62 -13.79 -0.32
N ILE A 270 -0.52 -13.02 -1.41
CA ILE A 270 -1.65 -12.29 -2.00
C ILE A 270 -2.68 -13.26 -2.59
N PHE A 271 -2.25 -14.23 -3.40
CA PHE A 271 -3.17 -15.17 -4.04
C PHE A 271 -3.79 -16.16 -3.05
N LEU A 272 -3.02 -16.67 -2.08
CA LEU A 272 -3.58 -17.53 -1.03
C LEU A 272 -4.59 -16.77 -0.16
N SER A 273 -4.35 -15.48 0.13
CA SER A 273 -5.34 -14.64 0.83
C SER A 273 -6.65 -14.51 0.05
N ALA A 274 -6.59 -14.38 -1.27
CA ALA A 274 -7.79 -14.31 -2.13
C ALA A 274 -8.52 -15.65 -2.24
N LEU A 275 -7.80 -16.77 -2.28
CA LEU A 275 -8.40 -18.11 -2.36
C LEU A 275 -9.36 -18.43 -1.21
N LYS A 276 -9.20 -17.76 -0.06
CA LYS A 276 -10.16 -17.86 1.05
C LYS A 276 -11.62 -17.66 0.63
N TYR A 277 -11.89 -16.81 -0.37
CA TYR A 277 -13.25 -16.48 -0.81
C TYR A 277 -13.77 -17.38 -1.94
N HIS A 278 -12.95 -18.28 -2.45
CA HIS A 278 -13.27 -19.17 -3.59
C HIS A 278 -13.23 -20.65 -3.23
N VAL A 279 -12.86 -20.98 -2.00
CA VAL A 279 -12.64 -22.34 -1.54
C VAL A 279 -13.54 -22.64 -0.35
N LEU A 280 -13.97 -23.90 -0.24
CA LEU A 280 -14.75 -24.39 0.90
C LEU A 280 -14.03 -24.17 2.25
N PRO A 281 -14.76 -23.85 3.34
CA PRO A 281 -14.16 -23.54 4.65
C PRO A 281 -13.23 -24.62 5.20
N ASP A 282 -13.55 -25.90 4.97
CA ASP A 282 -12.73 -27.02 5.45
C ASP A 282 -11.36 -27.05 4.75
N ARG A 283 -11.35 -26.96 3.42
CA ARG A 283 -10.10 -26.90 2.65
C ARG A 283 -9.28 -25.67 2.99
N TRP A 284 -9.93 -24.52 3.21
CA TRP A 284 -9.25 -23.31 3.68
C TRP A 284 -8.51 -23.58 5.00
N THR A 285 -9.20 -24.13 6.00
CA THR A 285 -8.67 -24.30 7.36
C THR A 285 -7.51 -25.29 7.41
N TYR A 286 -7.62 -26.42 6.70
CA TYR A 286 -6.63 -27.49 6.80
C TYR A 286 -5.47 -27.40 5.79
N VAL A 287 -5.67 -26.76 4.64
CA VAL A 287 -4.66 -26.74 3.56
C VAL A 287 -4.16 -25.33 3.27
N TYR A 288 -5.04 -24.42 2.88
CA TYR A 288 -4.61 -23.11 2.37
C TYR A 288 -4.19 -22.14 3.47
N HIS A 289 -4.81 -22.20 4.65
CA HIS A 289 -4.47 -21.34 5.77
C HIS A 289 -3.05 -21.60 6.33
N PRO A 290 -2.61 -22.86 6.57
CA PRO A 290 -1.21 -23.15 6.89
C PRO A 290 -0.22 -22.68 5.80
N LEU A 291 -0.53 -22.93 4.52
CA LEU A 291 0.30 -22.47 3.40
C LEU A 291 0.42 -20.94 3.34
N TRP A 292 -0.69 -20.25 3.62
CA TRP A 292 -0.72 -18.79 3.69
C TRP A 292 0.14 -18.28 4.84
N LEU A 293 0.05 -18.89 6.02
CA LEU A 293 0.89 -18.54 7.18
C LEU A 293 2.38 -18.73 6.89
N ILE A 294 2.77 -19.88 6.32
CA ILE A 294 4.16 -20.17 5.94
C ILE A 294 4.65 -19.15 4.92
N SER A 295 3.88 -18.91 3.85
CA SER A 295 4.24 -17.93 2.82
C SER A 295 4.42 -16.53 3.41
N SER A 296 3.52 -16.15 4.32
CA SER A 296 3.55 -14.84 4.97
C SER A 296 4.74 -14.68 5.90
N PHE A 297 5.09 -15.74 6.63
CA PHE A 297 6.25 -15.80 7.51
C PHE A 297 7.55 -15.66 6.70
N VAL A 298 7.70 -16.43 5.62
CA VAL A 298 8.85 -16.36 4.70
C VAL A 298 8.98 -14.96 4.10
N ASN A 299 7.90 -14.40 3.57
CA ASN A 299 7.91 -13.05 3.00
C ASN A 299 8.29 -11.97 4.02
N SER A 300 7.73 -12.07 5.24
CA SER A 300 7.99 -11.09 6.31
C SER A 300 9.44 -11.13 6.78
N LEU A 301 9.98 -12.33 7.04
CA LEU A 301 11.37 -12.49 7.47
C LEU A 301 12.37 -12.10 6.39
N TYR A 302 12.14 -12.53 5.15
CA TYR A 302 13.07 -12.20 4.07
C TYR A 302 13.06 -10.70 3.79
N SER A 303 11.88 -10.09 3.72
CA SER A 303 11.81 -8.64 3.52
C SER A 303 12.42 -7.85 4.68
N PHE A 304 12.23 -8.30 5.92
CA PHE A 304 12.87 -7.70 7.10
C PHE A 304 14.39 -7.81 7.03
N TYR A 305 14.92 -9.00 6.73
CA TYR A 305 16.36 -9.20 6.52
C TYR A 305 16.91 -8.24 5.46
N TRP A 306 16.19 -8.08 4.35
CA TRP A 306 16.59 -7.20 3.27
C TRP A 306 16.65 -5.74 3.70
N ASP A 307 15.60 -5.24 4.37
CA ASP A 307 15.54 -3.86 4.84
C ASP A 307 16.76 -3.54 5.73
N VAL A 308 17.03 -4.38 6.72
CA VAL A 308 18.11 -4.16 7.70
C VAL A 308 19.50 -4.27 7.06
N THR A 309 19.73 -5.33 6.29
CA THR A 309 21.10 -5.66 5.83
C THR A 309 21.49 -5.03 4.50
N ARG A 310 20.53 -4.78 3.60
CA ARG A 310 20.82 -4.29 2.25
C ARG A 310 20.41 -2.83 2.09
N ASP A 311 19.19 -2.49 2.50
CA ASP A 311 18.66 -1.15 2.25
C ASP A 311 19.25 -0.13 3.23
N TRP A 312 19.41 -0.51 4.50
CA TRP A 312 19.98 0.35 5.55
C TRP A 312 21.48 0.12 5.78
N ASP A 313 22.08 -0.90 5.15
CA ASP A 313 23.48 -1.31 5.33
C ASP A 313 23.90 -1.49 6.81
N LEU A 314 22.94 -1.83 7.67
CA LEU A 314 23.19 -2.11 9.08
C LEU A 314 23.80 -3.52 9.15
N SER A 315 25.12 -3.56 9.06
CA SER A 315 25.98 -4.75 9.15
C SER A 315 25.90 -5.50 10.51
N VAL A 316 24.92 -5.18 11.36
CA VAL A 316 24.62 -5.82 12.65
C VAL A 316 24.49 -7.35 12.50
N PHE A 317 23.83 -7.84 11.44
CA PHE A 317 23.67 -9.28 11.20
C PHE A 317 24.84 -9.91 10.45
N THR A 318 25.55 -9.15 9.61
CA THR A 318 26.76 -9.64 8.92
C THR A 318 27.87 -9.98 9.92
N ARG A 319 27.82 -9.41 11.12
CA ARG A 319 28.78 -9.62 12.21
C ARG A 319 28.69 -10.98 12.89
N ILE A 320 27.53 -11.62 12.89
CA ILE A 320 27.39 -12.99 13.42
C ILE A 320 28.18 -13.98 12.54
N PHE A 321 28.40 -13.65 11.26
CA PHE A 321 29.10 -14.52 10.29
C PHE A 321 30.39 -13.95 9.70
N LYS A 322 30.74 -12.68 9.92
CA LYS A 322 31.97 -12.07 9.38
C LYS A 322 32.53 -10.97 10.30
N PHE A 323 33.75 -11.20 10.79
CA PHE A 323 34.58 -10.22 11.46
C PHE A 323 35.33 -9.40 10.41
N ASN A 324 34.87 -8.19 10.07
CA ASN A 324 35.78 -7.15 9.60
C ASN A 324 35.23 -5.73 9.74
N LYS A 325 36.17 -4.78 9.77
CA LYS A 325 36.14 -3.42 10.35
C LYS A 325 34.87 -2.59 10.08
N PRO A 326 34.41 -1.79 11.06
CA PRO A 326 33.16 -1.07 10.94
C PRO A 326 33.30 0.35 10.37
N THR A 327 32.47 0.71 9.41
CA THR A 327 32.05 2.11 9.21
C THR A 327 30.67 2.25 9.84
N TRP A 328 30.65 2.63 11.11
CA TRP A 328 29.52 2.38 12.00
C TRP A 328 28.32 3.32 11.85
N TRP A 329 28.43 4.47 11.20
CA TRP A 329 27.40 5.48 11.33
C TRP A 329 27.26 6.27 10.05
N SER A 330 26.00 6.50 9.70
CA SER A 330 25.61 7.33 8.61
C SER A 330 25.47 8.79 9.13
N ASP A 331 25.93 9.76 8.34
CA ASP A 331 26.17 11.14 8.82
C ASP A 331 24.88 11.94 9.15
N LEU A 332 23.69 11.48 8.73
CA LEU A 332 22.41 12.18 8.90
C LEU A 332 21.79 11.99 10.30
N LEU A 333 21.93 10.80 10.87
CA LEU A 333 21.29 10.40 12.13
C LEU A 333 22.32 10.22 13.26
N TYR A 334 23.44 10.93 13.14
CA TYR A 334 24.56 10.83 14.06
C TYR A 334 24.14 11.19 15.49
N GLY A 335 24.38 10.28 16.45
CA GLY A 335 24.30 10.57 17.89
C GLY A 335 23.14 9.93 18.67
N GLN A 336 22.14 9.30 18.03
CA GLN A 336 21.02 8.66 18.74
C GLN A 336 20.85 7.19 18.38
N ASN A 337 21.63 6.34 19.05
CA ASN A 337 21.59 4.87 18.91
C ASN A 337 20.18 4.29 19.12
N TRP A 338 19.35 4.94 19.94
CA TRP A 338 17.97 4.51 20.19
C TRP A 338 17.11 4.50 18.91
N VAL A 339 17.36 5.41 17.96
CA VAL A 339 16.61 5.51 16.70
C VAL A 339 16.80 4.24 15.89
N TYR A 340 18.02 3.70 15.82
CA TYR A 340 18.30 2.46 15.09
C TYR A 340 17.57 1.26 15.69
N TYR A 341 17.59 1.11 17.01
CA TYR A 341 16.84 0.04 17.68
C TYR A 341 15.34 0.19 17.48
N TRP A 342 14.82 1.43 17.55
CA TRP A 342 13.41 1.72 17.33
C TRP A 342 12.99 1.43 15.89
N VAL A 343 13.77 1.80 14.88
CA VAL A 343 13.48 1.54 13.46
C VAL A 343 13.54 0.04 13.16
N ILE A 344 14.53 -0.68 13.67
CA ILE A 344 14.60 -2.15 13.52
C ILE A 344 13.39 -2.82 14.17
N GLY A 345 13.08 -2.47 15.43
CA GLY A 345 11.96 -3.07 16.16
C GLY A 345 10.60 -2.73 15.54
N SER A 346 10.36 -1.47 15.21
CA SER A 346 9.11 -1.03 14.57
C SER A 346 8.94 -1.64 13.17
N ASN A 347 10.01 -1.75 12.36
CA ASN A 347 9.91 -2.41 11.05
C ASN A 347 9.54 -3.89 11.18
N LEU A 348 10.09 -4.62 12.16
CA LEU A 348 9.71 -6.02 12.40
C LEU A 348 8.22 -6.15 12.75
N ILE A 349 7.74 -5.34 13.71
CA ILE A 349 6.34 -5.35 14.14
C ILE A 349 5.41 -5.00 12.97
N LEU A 350 5.74 -3.98 12.20
CA LEU A 350 4.93 -3.51 11.08
C LEU A 350 4.95 -4.46 9.87
N ARG A 351 6.04 -5.23 9.68
CA ARG A 351 6.08 -6.32 8.71
C ARG A 351 5.12 -7.45 9.09
N CYS A 352 5.00 -7.78 10.38
CA CYS A 352 4.02 -8.74 10.86
C CYS A 352 2.56 -8.26 10.66
N THR A 353 2.29 -6.95 10.81
CA THR A 353 0.94 -6.40 10.58
C THR A 353 0.55 -6.36 9.10
N TRP A 354 1.50 -6.31 8.16
CA TRP A 354 1.20 -6.45 6.73
C TRP A 354 0.51 -7.79 6.41
N THR A 355 0.98 -8.89 7.01
CA THR A 355 0.33 -10.19 6.89
C THR A 355 -1.09 -10.16 7.47
N TYR A 356 -1.22 -9.55 8.65
CA TYR A 356 -2.50 -9.43 9.34
C TYR A 356 -3.54 -8.62 8.52
N LYS A 357 -3.10 -7.62 7.74
CA LYS A 357 -3.94 -6.83 6.81
C LYS A 357 -4.69 -7.67 5.77
N LEU A 358 -4.07 -8.74 5.30
CA LEU A 358 -4.63 -9.64 4.28
C LEU A 358 -5.56 -10.71 4.90
N SER A 359 -5.69 -10.74 6.23
CA SER A 359 -6.66 -11.60 6.91
C SER A 359 -8.08 -11.06 6.76
N ALA A 360 -9.02 -11.92 6.35
CA ALA A 360 -10.43 -11.54 6.18
C ALA A 360 -11.08 -11.00 7.45
N HIS A 361 -10.59 -11.43 8.62
CA HIS A 361 -11.19 -11.09 9.91
C HIS A 361 -11.13 -9.59 10.18
N LEU A 362 -10.09 -8.91 9.70
CA LEU A 362 -9.92 -7.47 9.88
C LEU A 362 -10.70 -6.61 8.91
N ARG A 363 -11.15 -7.15 7.77
CA ARG A 363 -11.87 -6.35 6.77
C ARG A 363 -13.17 -5.73 7.30
N HIS A 364 -13.71 -6.28 8.38
CA HIS A 364 -14.92 -5.80 9.03
C HIS A 364 -14.63 -4.69 10.06
N ASN A 365 -13.38 -4.59 10.55
CA ASN A 365 -12.96 -3.54 11.47
C ASN A 365 -12.23 -2.43 10.70
N TYR A 366 -13.01 -1.44 10.24
CA TYR A 366 -12.52 -0.31 9.46
C TYR A 366 -11.40 0.47 10.16
N LEU A 367 -11.46 0.61 11.49
CA LEU A 367 -10.45 1.32 12.27
C LEU A 367 -9.11 0.59 12.24
N THR A 368 -9.14 -0.75 12.35
CA THR A 368 -7.91 -1.55 12.26
C THR A 368 -7.31 -1.53 10.86
N VAL A 369 -8.14 -1.65 9.81
CA VAL A 369 -7.67 -1.54 8.41
C VAL A 369 -7.05 -0.17 8.14
N PHE A 370 -7.67 0.89 8.66
CA PHE A 370 -7.14 2.24 8.57
C PHE A 370 -5.78 2.37 9.26
N THR A 371 -5.71 1.98 10.54
CA THR A 371 -4.50 2.07 11.35
C THR A 371 -3.36 1.24 10.74
N ILE A 372 -3.60 -0.01 10.33
CA ILE A 372 -2.56 -0.84 9.70
C ILE A 372 -2.10 -0.23 8.37
N THR A 373 -3.00 0.36 7.59
CA THR A 373 -2.62 1.02 6.33
C THR A 373 -1.80 2.28 6.58
N ALA A 374 -2.17 3.10 7.56
CA ALA A 374 -1.40 4.28 7.95
C ALA A 374 0.00 3.90 8.49
N LEU A 375 0.07 2.86 9.34
CA LEU A 375 1.33 2.36 9.87
C LEU A 375 2.26 1.82 8.78
N GLU A 376 1.74 1.16 7.74
CA GLU A 376 2.56 0.73 6.60
C GLU A 376 3.17 1.93 5.84
N MET A 377 2.45 3.05 5.76
CA MET A 377 2.98 4.27 5.16
C MET A 377 4.06 4.91 6.03
N LEU A 378 3.86 4.92 7.37
CA LEU A 378 4.88 5.39 8.32
C LEU A 378 6.14 4.51 8.29
N ARG A 379 6.00 3.19 8.15
CA ARG A 379 7.14 2.27 7.98
C ARG A 379 7.95 2.63 6.72
N ARG A 380 7.27 2.92 5.61
CA ARG A 380 7.96 3.34 4.38
C ARG A 380 8.62 4.70 4.53
N PHE A 381 7.96 5.64 5.21
CA PHE A 381 8.55 6.94 5.56
C PHE A 381 9.84 6.80 6.37
N GLN A 382 9.90 5.90 7.35
CA GLN A 382 11.15 5.58 8.06
C GLN A 382 12.22 5.06 7.08
N TRP A 383 11.85 4.08 6.24
CA TRP A 383 12.78 3.46 5.28
C TRP A 383 13.41 4.47 4.30
N ILE A 384 12.69 5.53 3.91
CA ILE A 384 13.18 6.55 2.96
C ILE A 384 14.46 7.21 3.47
N PHE A 385 14.53 7.59 4.75
CA PHE A 385 15.70 8.28 5.32
C PHE A 385 16.96 7.44 5.18
N PHE A 386 16.93 6.21 5.69
CA PHE A 386 18.07 5.29 5.63
C PHE A 386 18.43 4.90 4.20
N ARG A 387 17.43 4.75 3.32
CA ARG A 387 17.69 4.35 1.94
C ARG A 387 18.41 5.45 1.15
N VAL A 388 17.92 6.68 1.24
CA VAL A 388 18.52 7.84 0.57
C VAL A 388 19.93 8.07 1.10
N GLU A 389 20.12 7.96 2.41
CA GLU A 389 21.42 8.10 3.06
C GLU A 389 22.41 7.00 2.64
N ASN A 390 21.99 5.75 2.57
CA ASN A 390 22.84 4.65 2.09
C ASN A 390 23.32 4.89 0.65
N GLU A 391 22.44 5.38 -0.23
CA GLU A 391 22.85 5.72 -1.59
C GLU A 391 23.76 6.94 -1.66
N TRP A 392 23.52 7.96 -0.84
CA TRP A 392 24.44 9.08 -0.70
C TRP A 392 25.84 8.63 -0.28
N ASN A 393 25.92 7.72 0.70
CA ASN A 393 27.19 7.19 1.17
C ASN A 393 27.93 6.39 0.09
N LYS A 394 27.21 5.65 -0.76
CA LYS A 394 27.82 4.96 -1.92
C LYS A 394 28.37 5.93 -2.95
N ILE A 395 27.60 6.95 -3.32
CA ILE A 395 28.03 7.98 -4.26
C ILE A 395 29.23 8.74 -3.70
N SER A 396 29.18 9.16 -2.44
CA SER A 396 30.26 9.86 -1.75
C SER A 396 31.55 9.03 -1.72
N LYS A 397 31.48 7.75 -1.31
CA LYS A 397 32.63 6.83 -1.32
C LYS A 397 33.22 6.65 -2.72
N SER A 398 32.38 6.52 -3.75
CA SER A 398 32.86 6.42 -5.14
C SER A 398 33.52 7.70 -5.63
N SER A 399 32.99 8.87 -5.25
CA SER A 399 33.55 10.17 -5.61
C SER A 399 34.88 10.47 -4.91
N ILE A 400 35.08 9.96 -3.68
CA ILE A 400 36.34 10.07 -2.93
C ILE A 400 37.41 9.11 -3.48
N GLN A 401 37.01 8.03 -4.16
CA GLN A 401 37.95 7.13 -4.84
C GLN A 401 38.39 7.64 -6.23
N LEU A 402 37.71 8.66 -6.78
CA LEU A 402 37.98 9.26 -8.09
C LEU A 402 38.90 10.50 -8.16
N PRO A 403 39.56 11.02 -7.09
CA PRO A 403 40.61 12.01 -7.21
C PRO A 403 41.93 11.46 -6.65
N MET A 404 42.67 10.66 -7.44
CA MET A 404 44.14 10.49 -7.38
C MET A 404 44.62 9.44 -8.40
N THR A 405 44.25 9.57 -9.68
CA THR A 405 44.87 8.72 -10.73
C THR A 405 45.23 9.43 -12.02
N ASP A 406 44.92 10.72 -12.17
CA ASP A 406 45.24 11.50 -13.36
C ASP A 406 46.01 12.78 -13.02
N ILE A 407 47.17 12.65 -12.37
CA ILE A 407 48.25 13.63 -12.53
C ILE A 407 49.41 12.85 -13.17
N PRO A 408 49.65 13.00 -14.48
CA PRO A 408 50.88 12.51 -15.07
C PRO A 408 52.03 13.28 -14.40
N ASN A 409 52.95 12.58 -13.77
CA ASN A 409 54.22 13.17 -13.35
C ASN A 409 54.92 13.72 -14.59
N GLU A 410 55.00 15.05 -14.73
CA GLU A 410 55.76 15.70 -15.79
C GLU A 410 57.28 15.48 -15.67
N ASP A 411 57.74 14.81 -14.61
CA ASP A 411 59.16 14.55 -14.36
C ASP A 411 59.73 13.37 -15.17
N GLU A 412 58.91 12.51 -15.79
CA GLU A 412 59.38 11.35 -16.57
C GLU A 412 59.72 11.68 -18.04
N LYS A 413 59.35 12.86 -18.55
CA LYS A 413 59.65 13.27 -19.94
C LYS A 413 60.94 14.06 -20.12
N LEU A 414 61.58 14.50 -19.04
CA LEU A 414 62.81 15.32 -19.12
C LEU A 414 64.10 14.49 -19.00
N VAL A 415 64.02 13.22 -18.60
CA VAL A 415 65.21 12.35 -18.46
C VAL A 415 65.55 11.61 -19.76
N ASP A 416 64.57 11.44 -20.68
CA ASP A 416 64.75 10.64 -21.90
C ASP A 416 65.29 11.46 -23.11
N LEU A 417 65.56 12.75 -22.93
CA LEU A 417 66.07 13.66 -23.97
C LEU A 417 67.55 14.06 -23.79
N SER A 418 68.21 13.64 -22.70
CA SER A 418 69.61 14.01 -22.43
C SER A 418 70.65 12.95 -22.83
N ASP A 419 70.26 11.74 -23.26
CA ASP A 419 71.21 10.62 -23.42
C ASP A 419 71.56 10.22 -24.87
N HIS A 420 71.18 11.01 -25.88
CA HIS A 420 71.57 10.73 -27.26
C HIS A 420 72.06 11.97 -28.03
N THR A 421 73.33 12.33 -27.81
CA THR A 421 74.23 12.85 -28.88
C THR A 421 75.69 12.82 -28.41
N VAL A 422 76.48 11.87 -28.93
CA VAL A 422 77.93 11.95 -29.11
C VAL A 422 78.22 11.67 -30.58
#